data_AF-A0A4U1EB36-F1
#
_entry.id   AF-A0A4U1EB36-F1
#
_cell.length_a   1.000
_cell.length_b   1.000
_cell.length_c   1.000
_cell.angle_alpha   90.00
_cell.angle_beta   90.00
_cell.angle_gamma   90.00
#
_symmetry.space_group_name_H-M   'P 1'
#
loop_
_entity.id
_entity.type
_entity.pdbx_description
1 polymer ?
#
loop_
_entity_poly.entity_id
_entity_poly.type
_entity_poly.pdbx_seq_one_letter_code
_entity_poly.pdbx_strand_id
1 'polypeptide(L)'
;MSLDFSDFPSKKRKRSRWNQDTMEQKTVIPGMPTVIPPGLTREQERAYIVQLQIEDLTRKLRTGDLGIPPNPEDRDSEVAR
;
A
#
# COMPACT_ATOMS: atom_id res chain seq x y z
N MET A 1 -1.52 -46.28 10.23
CA MET A 1 -1.78 -45.04 9.46
C MET A 1 -0.94 -43.93 10.08
N SER A 2 0.23 -43.67 9.50
CA SER A 2 1.08 -42.55 9.91
C SER A 2 0.57 -41.32 9.15
N LEU A 3 -0.03 -40.37 9.87
CA LEU A 3 -0.33 -39.06 9.32
C LEU A 3 1.00 -38.35 9.08
N ASP A 4 1.34 -38.23 7.80
CA ASP A 4 2.48 -37.45 7.34
C ASP A 4 2.15 -35.96 7.54
N PHE A 5 3.07 -35.20 8.13
CA PHE A 5 2.85 -33.79 8.46
C PHE A 5 2.99 -32.87 7.22
N SER A 6 3.27 -33.43 6.04
CA SER A 6 3.47 -32.68 4.80
C SER A 6 2.14 -32.34 4.09
N ASP A 7 1.02 -32.90 4.55
CA ASP A 7 -0.31 -32.66 3.95
C ASP A 7 -0.99 -31.38 4.48
N PHE A 8 -0.32 -30.62 5.36
CA PHE A 8 -0.80 -29.29 5.72
C PHE A 8 -0.39 -28.28 4.65
N PRO A 9 -1.33 -27.69 3.90
CA PRO A 9 -0.99 -26.60 3.00
C PRO A 9 -0.37 -25.49 3.84
N SER A 10 0.92 -25.20 3.57
CA SER A 10 1.62 -24.08 4.21
C SER A 10 0.77 -22.83 4.01
N LYS A 11 0.09 -22.39 5.08
CA LYS A 11 -0.73 -21.18 5.07
C LYS A 11 0.20 -20.03 4.73
N LYS A 12 0.17 -19.58 3.48
CA LYS A 12 0.88 -18.37 3.02
C LYS A 12 0.63 -17.29 4.08
N ARG A 13 1.70 -16.80 4.71
CA ARG A 13 1.59 -15.77 5.75
C ARG A 13 0.81 -14.60 5.17
N LYS A 14 -0.31 -14.24 5.81
CA LYS A 14 -1.08 -13.05 5.42
C LYS A 14 -0.18 -11.83 5.58
N ARG A 15 0.11 -11.14 4.47
CA ARG A 15 0.89 -9.90 4.48
C ARG A 15 0.07 -8.81 5.17
N SER A 16 0.71 -8.02 6.03
CA SER A 16 0.09 -6.84 6.63
C SER A 16 -0.34 -5.86 5.53
N ARG A 17 -1.51 -5.23 5.70
CA ARG A 17 -1.99 -4.15 4.83
C ARG A 17 -1.43 -2.78 5.24
N TRP A 18 -0.90 -2.69 6.45
CA TRP A 18 -0.17 -1.52 6.94
C TRP A 18 1.30 -1.70 6.56
N ASN A 19 1.89 -0.69 5.92
CA ASN A 19 3.33 -0.66 5.68
C ASN A 19 4.05 -0.86 7.01
N GLN A 20 5.09 -1.69 6.97
CA GLN A 20 5.92 -1.95 8.14
C GLN A 20 6.64 -0.63 8.50
N ASP A 21 6.82 -0.32 9.79
CA ASP A 21 7.43 0.95 10.28
C ASP A 21 8.90 1.18 9.84
N THR A 22 9.40 0.42 8.89
CA THR A 22 10.61 0.72 8.13
C THR A 22 10.43 2.07 7.42
N MET A 23 11.35 3.00 7.69
CA MET A 23 11.36 4.38 7.19
C MET A 23 11.20 4.48 5.66
N GLU A 24 11.68 3.46 4.96
CA GLU A 24 11.66 3.26 3.50
C GLU A 24 10.29 2.87 2.93
N GLN A 25 9.34 2.41 3.76
CA GLN A 25 7.96 2.09 3.35
C GLN A 25 6.93 3.13 3.80
N LYS A 26 7.34 4.11 4.63
CA LYS A 26 6.48 5.25 4.95
C LYS A 26 6.46 6.19 3.75
N THR A 27 5.31 6.25 3.12
CA THR A 27 4.96 7.24 2.10
C THR A 27 5.15 8.66 2.64
N VAL A 28 6.30 9.28 2.36
CA VAL A 28 6.50 10.71 2.58
C VAL A 28 5.91 11.42 1.35
N ILE A 29 4.70 11.95 1.49
CA ILE A 29 4.11 12.84 0.48
C ILE A 29 4.82 14.20 0.65
N PRO A 30 5.67 14.63 -0.30
CA PRO A 30 6.38 15.90 -0.15
C PRO A 30 5.38 17.04 -0.35
N GLY A 31 5.42 18.04 0.53
CA GLY A 31 4.73 19.31 0.34
C GLY A 31 3.34 19.44 0.94
N MET A 32 2.74 18.37 1.50
CA MET A 32 1.47 18.49 2.24
C MET A 32 1.42 17.59 3.48
N PRO A 33 0.93 18.11 4.63
CA PRO A 33 0.69 17.27 5.80
C PRO A 33 -0.45 16.29 5.53
N THR A 34 -0.33 15.06 6.02
CA THR A 34 -1.40 14.05 5.89
C THR A 34 -2.55 14.24 6.89
N VAL A 35 -2.41 15.21 7.81
CA VAL A 35 -3.45 15.59 8.78
C VAL A 35 -4.31 16.69 8.17
N ILE A 36 -5.62 16.51 8.20
CA ILE A 36 -6.59 17.51 7.71
C ILE A 36 -6.62 18.70 8.69
N PRO A 37 -6.39 19.94 8.23
CA PRO A 37 -6.50 21.14 9.06
C PRO A 37 -7.92 21.36 9.62
N PRO A 38 -8.07 21.87 10.86
CA PRO A 38 -9.39 22.17 11.41
C PRO A 38 -10.03 23.38 10.74
N GLY A 39 -11.36 23.44 10.71
CA GLY A 39 -12.13 24.60 10.23
C GLY A 39 -12.37 24.65 8.72
N LEU A 40 -12.12 23.56 7.99
CA LEU A 40 -12.43 23.43 6.57
C LEU A 40 -13.93 23.11 6.38
N THR A 41 -14.51 23.58 5.28
CA THR A 41 -15.83 23.09 4.82
C THR A 41 -15.70 21.67 4.27
N ARG A 42 -16.82 20.96 4.17
CA ARG A 42 -16.82 19.59 3.63
C ARG A 42 -16.27 19.50 2.20
N GLU A 43 -16.47 20.52 1.38
CA GLU A 43 -15.92 20.62 0.03
C GLU A 43 -14.40 20.80 0.07
N GLN A 44 -13.91 21.64 1.00
CA GLN A 44 -12.47 21.88 1.17
C GLN A 44 -11.76 20.65 1.75
N GLU A 45 -12.38 19.94 2.71
CA GLU A 45 -11.86 18.66 3.22
C GLU A 45 -11.73 17.64 2.09
N ARG A 46 -12.75 17.52 1.23
CA ARG A 46 -12.71 16.63 0.07
C ARG A 46 -11.63 17.03 -0.92
N ALA A 47 -11.51 18.33 -1.22
CA ALA A 47 -10.46 18.85 -2.08
C ALA A 47 -9.07 18.55 -1.51
N TYR A 48 -8.89 18.67 -0.20
CA TYR A 48 -7.63 18.38 0.50
C TYR A 48 -7.24 16.90 0.37
N ILE A 49 -8.20 15.99 0.59
CA ILE A 49 -7.97 14.55 0.44
C ILE A 49 -7.59 14.20 -1.00
N VAL A 50 -8.30 14.76 -1.99
CA VAL A 50 -8.00 14.54 -3.40
C VAL A 50 -6.60 15.06 -3.74
N GLN A 51 -6.21 16.22 -3.22
CA GLN A 51 -4.88 16.75 -3.42
C GLN A 51 -3.80 15.83 -2.83
N LEU A 52 -3.99 15.31 -1.62
CA LEU A 52 -3.07 14.31 -1.06
C LEU A 52 -2.94 13.07 -1.95
N GLN A 53 -4.04 12.61 -2.54
CA GLN A 53 -4.03 11.48 -3.47
C GLN A 53 -3.29 11.80 -4.77
N ILE A 54 -3.49 12.99 -5.35
CA ILE A 54 -2.79 13.45 -6.56
C ILE A 54 -1.28 13.47 -6.32
N GLU A 55 -0.84 13.98 -5.17
CA GLU A 55 0.57 14.14 -4.86
C GLU A 55 1.24 12.77 -4.63
N ASP A 56 0.54 11.85 -3.95
CA ASP A 56 0.98 10.47 -3.78
C ASP A 56 1.09 9.74 -5.12
N LEU A 57 0.05 9.82 -5.96
CA LEU A 57 0.05 9.20 -7.29
C LEU A 57 1.14 9.79 -8.20
N THR A 58 1.32 11.11 -8.16
CA THR A 58 2.37 11.79 -8.92
C THR A 58 3.76 11.30 -8.50
N ARG A 59 4.01 11.14 -7.19
CA ARG A 59 5.27 10.56 -6.69
C ARG A 59 5.45 9.12 -7.18
N LYS A 60 4.43 8.27 -7.04
CA LYS A 60 4.48 6.86 -7.47
C LYS A 60 4.78 6.72 -8.95
N LEU A 61 4.13 7.52 -9.80
CA LEU A 61 4.38 7.53 -11.25
C LEU A 61 5.79 8.00 -11.61
N ARG A 62 6.32 9.01 -10.90
CA ARG A 62 7.69 9.52 -11.14
C ARG A 62 8.78 8.57 -10.67
N THR A 63 8.56 7.88 -9.56
CA THR A 63 9.54 6.98 -8.93
C THR A 63 9.44 5.53 -9.41
N GLY A 64 8.33 5.15 -10.05
CA GLY A 64 8.05 3.76 -10.44
C GLY A 64 7.55 2.88 -9.29
N ASP A 65 7.26 3.47 -8.11
CA ASP A 65 6.70 2.77 -6.95
C ASP A 65 5.19 2.49 -7.13
N LEU A 66 4.87 1.56 -8.03
CA LEU A 66 3.49 1.21 -8.37
C LEU A 66 2.83 0.26 -7.34
N GLY A 67 3.54 -0.11 -6.27
CA GLY A 67 3.05 -1.06 -5.26
C GLY A 67 2.90 -2.50 -5.76
N ILE A 68 3.47 -2.83 -6.92
CA ILE A 68 3.47 -4.20 -7.48
C ILE A 68 4.61 -4.99 -6.83
N PRO A 69 4.33 -6.10 -6.13
CA PRO A 69 5.37 -6.95 -5.59
C PRO A 69 6.32 -7.43 -6.70
N PRO A 70 7.65 -7.33 -6.53
CA PRO A 70 8.60 -7.76 -7.55
C PRO A 70 8.46 -9.25 -7.85
N ASN A 71 8.16 -10.02 -6.81
CA ASN A 71 8.01 -11.46 -6.85
C ASN A 71 6.61 -11.87 -7.36
N PRO A 72 6.49 -12.65 -8.45
CA PRO A 72 5.20 -12.97 -9.06
C PRO A 72 4.28 -13.81 -8.16
N GLU A 73 4.82 -14.64 -7.28
CA GLU A 73 4.03 -15.45 -6.33
C GLU A 73 3.34 -14.63 -5.23
N ASP A 74 3.79 -13.37 -5.05
CA ASP A 74 3.22 -12.37 -4.15
C ASP A 74 2.21 -11.43 -4.84
N ARG A 75 2.02 -11.59 -6.16
CA ARG A 75 1.04 -10.86 -6.96
C ARG A 75 -0.30 -11.59 -6.95
N ASP A 76 -1.38 -10.84 -7.15
CA ASP A 76 -2.66 -11.44 -7.45
C ASP A 76 -2.57 -12.24 -8.76
N SER A 77 -3.29 -13.37 -8.83
CA SER A 77 -3.15 -14.38 -9.89
C SER A 77 -3.37 -13.88 -11.32
N GLU A 78 -4.03 -12.74 -11.50
CA GLU A 78 -4.23 -12.08 -12.80
C GLU A 78 -3.01 -11.26 -13.24
N VAL A 79 -2.28 -10.67 -12.30
CA VAL A 79 -1.10 -9.82 -12.54
C VAL A 79 0.19 -10.65 -12.66
N ALA A 80 0.12 -11.95 -12.39
CA ALA A 80 1.23 -12.90 -12.46
C ALA A 80 1.31 -13.69 -13.78
N ARG A 81 0.30 -13.57 -14.68
CA ARG A 81 0.31 -14.18 -16.02
C ARG A 81 1.05 -13.31 -17.02
#